data_AF-A0A8H8JWW5-F1
#
_entry.id   AF-A0A8H8JWW5-F1
#
_cell.length_a   1.000
_cell.length_b   1.000
_cell.length_c   1.000
_cell.angle_alpha   90.00
_cell.angle_beta   90.00
_cell.angle_gamma   90.00
#
_symmetry.space_group_name_H-M   'P 1'
#
loop_
_entity.id
_entity.type
_entity.pdbx_description
1 polymer ?
#
loop_
_entity_poly.entity_id
_entity_poly.type
_entity_poly.pdbx_seq_one_letter_code
_entity_poly.pdbx_strand_id
1 'polypeptide(L)'
;MGISYYDEVEIEDMVWDEAKGVYHYPCPCGDRFEISRQQLANYEDVATCPSCSLIIRVIYDPLDFEDDDPEEEDGDPGEEEEDDSSEDEGKDEKFEDALENLTLNDEPAVVNLVETRA
;
A
#
# COMPACT_ATOMS: atom_id res chain seq x y z
N MET A 1 4.57 31.55 18.33
CA MET A 1 4.72 31.18 16.91
C MET A 1 4.43 29.70 16.85
N GLY A 2 3.30 29.35 16.23
CA GLY A 2 2.85 27.96 16.19
C GLY A 2 3.79 27.13 15.32
N ILE A 3 4.00 25.88 15.72
CA ILE A 3 4.61 24.86 14.90
C ILE A 3 3.61 24.57 13.77
N SER A 4 4.04 24.69 12.52
CA SER A 4 3.20 24.44 11.34
C SER A 4 3.50 23.05 10.81
N TYR A 5 2.55 22.14 11.01
CA TYR A 5 2.60 20.79 10.44
C TYR A 5 2.24 20.85 8.96
N TYR A 6 2.95 20.08 8.14
CA TYR A 6 2.66 19.96 6.72
C TYR A 6 1.43 19.08 6.49
N ASP A 7 1.34 17.97 7.22
CA ASP A 7 0.24 17.00 7.14
C ASP A 7 0.10 16.23 8.46
N GLU A 8 -1.00 15.48 8.58
CA GLU A 8 -1.29 14.56 9.68
C GLU A 8 -1.40 13.14 9.07
N VAL A 9 -0.52 12.24 9.49
CA VAL A 9 -0.37 10.90 8.89
C VAL A 9 -0.52 9.86 9.99
N GLU A 10 -1.26 8.79 9.73
CA GLU A 10 -1.42 7.67 10.65
C GLU A 10 -0.16 6.81 10.65
N ILE A 11 0.21 6.25 11.81
CA ILE A 11 1.42 5.43 11.95
C ILE A 11 1.39 4.19 11.04
N GLU A 12 0.18 3.70 10.72
CA GLU A 12 -0.09 2.55 9.86
C GLU A 12 0.27 2.82 8.38
N ASP A 13 0.19 4.08 7.94
CA ASP A 13 0.63 4.50 6.60
C ASP A 13 2.16 4.65 6.48
N MET A 14 2.87 4.55 7.60
CA MET A 14 4.33 4.66 7.62
C MET A 14 5.00 3.30 7.46
N VAL A 15 6.14 3.26 6.78
CA VAL A 15 6.92 2.03 6.59
C VAL A 15 7.91 1.86 7.74
N TRP A 16 7.77 0.77 8.51
CA TRP A 16 8.73 0.39 9.53
C TRP A 16 10.04 -0.14 8.93
N ASP A 17 11.18 0.39 9.39
CA ASP A 17 12.51 -0.11 9.05
C ASP A 17 13.16 -0.76 10.28
N GLU A 18 13.12 -2.09 10.34
CA GLU A 18 13.72 -2.88 11.43
C GLU A 18 15.23 -2.68 11.58
N ALA A 19 15.94 -2.36 10.48
CA ALA A 19 17.39 -2.21 10.52
C ALA A 19 17.82 -0.92 11.24
N LYS A 20 17.00 0.12 11.15
CA LYS A 20 17.23 1.41 11.80
C LYS A 20 16.38 1.62 13.06
N GLY A 21 15.27 0.89 13.21
CA GLY A 21 14.29 1.09 14.27
C GLY A 21 13.48 2.39 14.12
N VAL A 22 13.15 2.77 12.88
CA VAL A 22 12.43 4.02 12.60
C VAL A 22 11.34 3.83 11.53
N TYR A 23 10.25 4.58 11.66
CA TYR A 23 9.19 4.68 10.67
C TYR A 23 9.55 5.73 9.62
N HIS A 24 9.31 5.39 8.35
CA HIS A 24 9.61 6.24 7.21
C HIS A 24 8.35 6.55 6.40
N TYR A 25 8.21 7.81 5.97
CA TYR A 25 7.12 8.24 5.09
C TYR A 25 7.66 9.08 3.91
N PRO A 26 7.18 8.89 2.66
CA PRO A 26 7.68 9.62 1.50
C PRO A 26 7.42 11.12 1.63
N CYS A 27 8.47 11.92 1.48
CA CYS A 27 8.37 13.38 1.52
C CYS A 27 8.28 13.97 0.10
N PRO A 28 7.43 14.98 -0.16
CA PRO A 28 7.33 15.63 -1.47
C PRO A 28 8.63 16.31 -1.95
N CYS A 29 9.63 16.47 -1.08
CA CYS A 29 10.94 17.00 -1.46
C CYS A 29 11.88 15.97 -2.10
N GLY A 30 11.49 14.68 -2.11
CA GLY A 30 12.28 13.57 -2.68
C GLY A 30 13.03 12.72 -1.66
N ASP A 31 13.01 13.13 -0.39
CA ASP A 31 13.54 12.37 0.74
C ASP A 31 12.40 11.71 1.54
N ARG A 32 12.67 11.30 2.78
CA ARG A 32 11.71 10.61 3.66
C ARG A 32 11.67 11.31 5.01
N PHE A 33 10.48 11.37 5.60
CA PHE A 33 10.34 11.67 7.03
C PHE A 33 10.79 10.45 7.82
N GLU A 34 11.46 10.68 8.94
CA GLU A 34 11.95 9.63 9.84
C GLU A 34 11.47 9.95 11.27
N ILE A 35 10.95 8.94 11.97
CA ILE A 35 10.58 9.02 13.41
C ILE A 35 10.87 7.68 14.09
N SER A 36 11.48 7.72 15.27
CA SER A 36 11.87 6.48 15.98
C SER A 36 10.76 5.99 16.92
N ARG A 37 10.71 4.68 17.17
CA ARG A 37 9.80 4.10 18.17
C ARG A 37 9.98 4.74 19.56
N GLN A 38 11.23 5.04 19.92
CA GLN A 38 11.57 5.69 21.18
C GLN A 38 10.94 7.09 21.28
N GLN A 39 10.85 7.84 20.18
CA GLN A 39 10.20 9.16 20.18
C GLN A 39 8.69 9.03 20.43
N LEU A 40 8.04 8.08 19.75
CA LEU A 40 6.62 7.77 19.97
C LEU A 40 6.36 7.34 21.43
N ALA A 41 7.22 6.51 22.01
CA ALA A 41 7.14 6.13 23.43
C ALA A 41 7.31 7.31 24.41
N ASN A 42 7.98 8.39 23.98
CA ASN A 42 8.14 9.62 24.77
C ASN A 42 7.01 10.64 24.53
N TYR A 43 5.90 10.23 23.90
CA TYR A 43 4.81 11.10 23.47
C TYR A 43 5.23 12.17 22.44
N GLU A 44 6.25 11.90 21.62
CA GLU A 44 6.70 12.79 20.55
C GLU A 44 6.12 12.32 19.20
N ASP A 45 5.10 13.03 18.72
CA ASP A 45 4.35 12.76 17.48
C ASP A 45 4.88 13.51 16.24
N VAL A 46 6.15 13.97 16.24
CA VAL A 46 6.65 14.88 15.19
C VAL A 46 7.72 14.20 14.34
N ALA A 47 7.33 13.73 13.15
CA ALA A 47 8.29 13.19 12.19
C ALA A 47 8.93 14.31 11.37
N THR A 48 10.26 14.28 11.24
CA THR A 48 11.04 15.36 10.61
C THR A 48 11.76 14.85 9.37
N CYS A 49 11.79 15.65 8.31
CA CYS A 49 12.57 15.33 7.11
C CYS A 49 13.95 16.03 7.15
N PRO A 50 15.07 15.30 6.98
CA PRO A 50 16.42 15.87 7.05
C PRO A 50 16.74 16.86 5.91
N SER A 51 16.03 16.77 4.78
CA SER A 51 16.34 17.57 3.59
C SER A 51 15.53 18.86 3.45
N CYS A 52 14.29 18.87 3.92
CA CYS A 52 13.39 20.01 3.69
C CYS A 52 12.87 20.68 4.96
N SER A 53 13.31 20.26 6.16
CA SER A 53 12.90 20.83 7.47
C SER A 53 11.38 20.86 7.69
N LEU A 54 10.62 20.19 6.83
CA LEU A 54 9.21 19.95 6.99
C LEU A 54 9.02 18.96 8.14
N ILE A 55 7.89 19.09 8.79
CA ILE A 55 7.44 18.22 9.87
C ILE A 55 6.01 17.80 9.58
N ILE A 56 5.69 16.56 9.90
CA ILE A 56 4.32 16.02 9.87
C ILE A 56 3.95 15.59 11.29
N ARG A 57 2.64 15.57 11.57
CA ARG A 57 2.11 15.05 12.82
C ARG A 57 1.77 13.58 12.61
N VAL A 58 2.27 12.71 13.47
CA VAL A 58 1.99 11.27 13.43
C VAL A 58 0.85 10.96 14.39
N ILE A 59 -0.22 10.36 13.88
CA ILE A 59 -1.35 9.90 14.69
C ILE A 59 -1.09 8.43 15.05
N TYR A 60 -1.03 8.14 16.35
CA TYR A 60 -0.78 6.80 16.89
C TYR A 60 -1.48 6.64 18.24
N ASP A 61 -1.67 5.39 18.67
CA ASP A 61 -2.09 5.07 20.04
C ASP A 61 -0.85 4.97 20.94
N PRO A 62 -0.73 5.79 22.00
CA PRO A 62 0.38 5.70 22.95
C PRO A 62 0.55 4.31 23.56
N LEU A 63 -0.56 3.56 23.74
CA LEU A 63 -0.53 2.24 24.36
C LEU A 63 0.32 1.24 23.58
N ASP A 64 0.42 1.35 22.25
CA ASP A 64 1.26 0.46 21.41
C ASP A 64 2.78 0.66 21.64
N PHE A 65 3.15 1.78 22.25
CA PHE A 65 4.53 2.21 22.44
C PHE A 65 4.89 2.41 23.92
N GLU A 66 3.95 2.29 24.85
CA GLU A 66 4.15 2.41 26.30
C GLU A 66 4.75 1.16 26.95
N ASP A 67 4.80 0.02 26.25
CA ASP A 67 5.27 -1.28 26.77
C ASP A 67 6.80 -1.47 26.87
N ASP A 68 7.62 -0.41 26.79
CA ASP A 68 9.07 -0.51 27.06
C ASP A 68 9.37 -0.51 28.59
N ASP A 69 8.55 -1.21 29.38
CA ASP A 69 8.98 -1.75 30.69
C ASP A 69 9.59 -3.14 30.41
N PRO A 70 10.82 -3.44 30.86
CA PRO A 70 11.66 -4.55 30.35
C PRO A 70 11.20 -5.99 30.66
N GLU A 71 9.92 -6.22 30.93
CA GLU A 71 9.30 -7.53 31.10
C GLU A 71 8.02 -7.57 30.26
N GLU A 72 8.10 -7.87 28.96
CA GLU A 72 7.63 -9.12 28.34
C GLU A 72 7.87 -9.06 26.81
N GLU A 73 8.44 -10.15 26.30
CA GLU A 73 8.59 -10.49 24.89
C GLU A 73 7.21 -10.86 24.34
N ASP A 74 6.49 -9.95 23.68
CA ASP A 74 5.49 -10.24 22.63
C ASP A 74 4.91 -8.93 22.08
N GLY A 75 5.03 -8.68 20.77
CA GLY A 75 4.55 -7.43 20.17
C GLY A 75 4.45 -7.50 18.65
N ASP A 76 3.71 -8.50 18.16
CA ASP A 76 3.13 -8.57 16.81
C ASP A 76 1.67 -9.03 17.02
N PRO A 77 0.66 -8.21 16.66
CA PRO A 77 0.19 -8.22 15.28
C PRO A 77 -0.31 -6.86 14.78
N GLY A 78 0.31 -6.35 13.72
CA GLY A 78 -0.34 -5.39 12.82
C GLY A 78 -1.17 -6.17 11.79
N GLU A 79 -2.43 -6.47 12.11
CA GLU A 79 -3.43 -6.84 11.10
C GLU A 79 -4.16 -5.57 10.65
N GLU A 80 -3.98 -5.17 9.39
CA GLU A 80 -5.13 -5.05 8.49
C GLU A 80 -4.76 -5.19 7.00
N GLU A 81 -5.65 -5.93 6.34
CA GLU A 81 -5.73 -6.33 4.94
C GLU A 81 -5.85 -5.08 4.03
N GLU A 82 -5.35 -5.05 2.78
CA GLU A 82 -6.14 -5.41 1.59
C GLU A 82 -5.27 -5.34 0.29
N ASP A 83 -5.59 -6.22 -0.66
CA ASP A 83 -5.27 -6.21 -2.12
C ASP A 83 -4.00 -6.95 -2.62
N ASP A 84 -4.08 -8.28 -2.66
CA ASP A 84 -3.36 -9.09 -3.66
C ASP A 84 -4.31 -9.41 -4.82
N SER A 85 -4.19 -8.63 -5.89
CA SER A 85 -4.75 -8.93 -7.20
C SER A 85 -3.68 -9.55 -8.09
N SER A 86 -3.45 -10.87 -8.07
CA SER A 86 -3.25 -11.70 -9.28
C SER A 86 -3.02 -13.21 -9.02
N GLU A 87 -3.43 -14.02 -10.01
CA GLU A 87 -3.32 -15.49 -10.16
C GLU A 87 -4.34 -16.36 -9.41
N ASP A 88 -5.44 -16.79 -10.04
CA ASP A 88 -5.50 -17.86 -11.07
C ASP A 88 -5.03 -19.22 -10.52
N GLU A 89 -6.00 -20.09 -10.18
CA GLU A 89 -6.05 -21.55 -10.40
C GLU A 89 -7.16 -22.18 -9.52
N GLY A 90 -8.42 -21.91 -9.87
CA GLY A 90 -9.57 -22.64 -9.34
C GLY A 90 -9.80 -23.94 -10.11
N LYS A 91 -9.48 -25.07 -9.50
CA LYS A 91 -9.77 -26.41 -10.04
C LYS A 91 -10.98 -27.01 -9.32
N ASP A 92 -12.18 -26.77 -9.85
CA ASP A 92 -13.35 -27.61 -9.59
C ASP A 92 -14.03 -28.03 -10.89
N GLU A 93 -13.86 -29.31 -11.19
CA GLU A 93 -14.30 -30.02 -12.39
C GLU A 93 -15.83 -30.22 -12.36
N LYS A 94 -16.65 -29.24 -12.80
CA LYS A 94 -18.05 -29.52 -13.20
C LYS A 94 -18.81 -28.48 -14.05
N PHE A 95 -18.17 -27.69 -14.91
CA PHE A 95 -18.94 -26.78 -15.79
C PHE A 95 -18.48 -26.71 -17.26
N GLU A 96 -17.52 -27.53 -17.69
CA GLU A 96 -16.93 -27.41 -19.04
C GLU A 96 -17.79 -27.95 -20.21
N ASP A 97 -18.90 -28.66 -19.96
CA ASP A 97 -19.76 -29.18 -21.04
C ASP A 97 -20.75 -28.15 -21.66
N ALA A 98 -20.79 -26.90 -21.16
CA ALA A 98 -21.80 -25.91 -21.60
C ALA A 98 -21.27 -24.80 -22.53
N LEU A 99 -19.94 -24.61 -22.65
CA LEU A 99 -19.37 -23.53 -23.46
C LEU A 99 -18.84 -23.99 -24.83
N GLU A 100 -18.69 -25.29 -25.08
CA GLU A 100 -18.26 -25.81 -26.39
C GLU A 100 -19.34 -25.72 -27.49
N ASN A 101 -20.57 -25.31 -27.18
CA ASN A 101 -21.66 -25.16 -28.16
C ASN A 101 -21.90 -23.71 -28.66
N LEU A 102 -20.97 -22.77 -28.44
CA LEU A 102 -21.10 -21.38 -28.90
C LEU A 102 -19.89 -20.92 -29.73
N THR A 103 -19.43 -21.75 -30.67
CA THR A 103 -18.65 -21.26 -31.82
C THR A 103 -19.58 -20.54 -32.79
N LEU A 104 -19.83 -19.25 -32.54
CA LEU A 104 -20.35 -18.33 -33.55
C LEU A 104 -19.23 -18.05 -34.56
N ASN A 105 -19.29 -18.71 -35.71
CA ASN A 105 -18.50 -18.34 -36.88
C ASN A 105 -18.83 -16.89 -37.27
N ASP A 106 -17.90 -15.97 -37.05
CA ASP A 106 -17.88 -14.68 -37.74
C ASP A 106 -16.54 -14.56 -38.49
N GLU A 107 -16.50 -15.13 -39.70
CA GLU A 107 -15.50 -14.79 -40.70
C GLU A 107 -16.04 -13.62 -41.53
N PRO A 108 -15.43 -12.41 -41.49
CA PRO A 108 -15.80 -11.34 -42.40
C PRO A 108 -15.25 -11.66 -43.80
N ALA A 109 -16.09 -12.25 -44.64
CA ALA A 109 -15.83 -12.45 -46.07
C ALA A 109 -15.77 -11.10 -46.80
N VAL A 110 -14.57 -10.54 -46.92
CA VAL A 110 -14.27 -9.44 -47.87
C VAL A 110 -14.31 -9.96 -49.31
N VAL A 111 -15.50 -10.00 -49.90
CA VAL A 111 -15.66 -10.27 -51.33
C VAL A 111 -15.28 -9.03 -52.15
N ASN A 112 -14.04 -9.04 -52.63
CA ASN A 112 -13.61 -8.18 -53.73
C ASN A 112 -14.31 -8.65 -55.02
N LEU A 113 -15.32 -7.91 -55.49
CA LEU A 113 -15.85 -8.08 -56.84
C LEU A 113 -15.20 -7.05 -57.78
N VAL A 114 -14.41 -7.58 -58.70
CA VAL A 114 -13.73 -6.91 -59.81
C VAL A 114 -14.71 -6.32 -60.84
N GLU A 115 -14.28 -5.21 -61.45
CA GLU A 115 -14.81 -4.48 -62.61
C GLU A 115 -15.68 -5.25 -63.61
N THR A 116 -16.77 -4.60 -64.06
CA THR A 116 -17.12 -4.56 -65.49
C THR A 116 -17.80 -3.24 -65.88
N ARG A 117 -17.26 -2.65 -66.94
CA ARG A 117 -17.76 -1.49 -67.71
C ARG A 117 -19.17 -1.69 -68.28
N ALA A 118 -19.95 -0.62 -68.36
CA ALA A 118 -20.80 -0.24 -69.51
C ALA A 118 -21.19 1.24 -69.39
#